data_AF-A0A101IZF4-F1
#
_entry.id   AF-A0A101IZF4-F1
#
_cell.length_a   1.000
_cell.length_b   1.000
_cell.length_c   1.000
_cell.angle_alpha   90.00
_cell.angle_beta   90.00
_cell.angle_gamma   90.00
#
_symmetry.space_group_name_H-M   'P 1'
#
loop_
_entity.id
_entity.type
_entity.pdbx_description
1 polymer ?
#
loop_
_entity_poly.entity_id
_entity_poly.type
_entity_poly.pdbx_seq_one_letter_code
_entity_poly.pdbx_strand_id
1 'polypeptide(L)'
;MRIEIERAACEFVLGLPLKSRRIILRHLRRLEALDTLTGASGIERLGGDIYRMHVSRTYTLIFRICPDQSRIRVVEILPIDLAHKRYFRYR
;
A
#
# COMPACT_ATOMS: atom_id res chain seq x y z
N MET A 1 -0.33 13.13 -3.89
CA MET A 1 0.37 12.33 -4.93
C MET A 1 -0.61 11.45 -5.69
N ARG A 2 -0.46 11.22 -7.02
CA ARG A 2 -1.36 10.32 -7.78
C ARG A 2 -1.09 8.85 -7.43
N ILE A 3 -2.14 8.07 -7.20
CA ILE A 3 -2.01 6.62 -6.98
C ILE A 3 -2.21 5.84 -8.28
N GLU A 4 -1.27 4.95 -8.57
CA GLU A 4 -1.38 3.88 -9.57
C GLU A 4 -1.43 2.54 -8.82
N ILE A 5 -2.26 1.60 -9.29
CA ILE A 5 -2.42 0.29 -8.65
C ILE A 5 -2.12 -0.78 -9.70
N GLU A 6 -1.19 -1.68 -9.39
CA GLU A 6 -0.91 -2.84 -10.24
C GLU A 6 -2.16 -3.70 -10.42
N ARG A 7 -2.32 -4.29 -11.61
CA ARG A 7 -3.56 -5.01 -11.98
C ARG A 7 -3.92 -6.08 -10.95
N ALA A 8 -2.97 -6.91 -10.54
CA ALA A 8 -3.20 -7.99 -9.59
C ALA A 8 -3.66 -7.47 -8.21
N ALA A 9 -3.12 -6.34 -7.76
CA ALA A 9 -3.56 -5.68 -6.53
C ALA A 9 -5.00 -5.14 -6.65
N CYS A 10 -5.34 -4.57 -7.81
CA CYS A 10 -6.70 -4.12 -8.10
C CYS A 10 -7.70 -5.29 -8.09
N GLU A 11 -7.38 -6.37 -8.80
CA GLU A 11 -8.19 -7.60 -8.86
C GLU A 11 -8.40 -8.21 -7.46
N PHE A 12 -7.34 -8.28 -6.65
CA PHE A 12 -7.45 -8.72 -5.26
C PHE A 12 -8.48 -7.89 -4.49
N VAL A 13 -8.40 -6.55 -4.56
CA VAL A 13 -9.35 -5.67 -3.87
C VAL A 13 -10.77 -5.86 -4.39
N LEU A 14 -10.95 -5.97 -5.71
CA LEU A 14 -12.26 -6.17 -6.32
C LEU A 14 -12.94 -7.48 -5.87
N GLY A 15 -12.14 -8.52 -5.60
CA GLY A 15 -12.61 -9.80 -5.06
C GLY A 15 -13.02 -9.78 -3.58
N LEU A 16 -12.75 -8.70 -2.83
CA LEU A 16 -13.06 -8.64 -1.40
C LEU A 16 -14.53 -8.26 -1.11
N PRO A 17 -15.04 -8.56 0.10
CA PRO A 17 -16.31 -8.00 0.57
C PRO A 17 -16.33 -6.46 0.53
N LEU A 18 -17.50 -5.87 0.31
CA LEU A 18 -17.68 -4.42 0.18
C LEU A 18 -17.10 -3.64 1.38
N LYS A 19 -17.24 -4.19 2.59
CA LYS A 19 -16.68 -3.59 3.81
C LYS A 19 -15.16 -3.44 3.73
N SER A 20 -14.45 -4.51 3.35
CA SER A 20 -12.99 -4.52 3.22
C SER A 20 -12.53 -3.58 2.10
N ARG A 21 -13.21 -3.62 0.94
CA ARG A 21 -12.96 -2.68 -0.17
C ARG A 21 -13.02 -1.23 0.29
N ARG A 22 -14.09 -0.86 0.99
CA ARG A 22 -14.29 0.51 1.49
C ARG A 22 -13.18 0.96 2.44
N ILE A 23 -12.72 0.07 3.31
CA ILE A 23 -11.62 0.36 4.24
C ILE A 23 -10.31 0.57 3.47
N ILE A 24 -9.99 -0.30 2.53
CA ILE A 24 -8.77 -0.19 1.69
C ILE A 24 -8.79 1.12 0.90
N LEU A 25 -9.90 1.43 0.22
CA LEU A 25 -10.05 2.67 -0.54
C LEU A 25 -9.87 3.92 0.33
N ARG A 26 -10.38 3.92 1.56
CA ARG A 26 -10.16 5.03 2.50
C ARG A 26 -8.67 5.24 2.81
N HIS A 27 -7.93 4.16 3.03
CA HIS A 27 -6.49 4.24 3.27
C HIS A 27 -5.72 4.68 2.02
N LEU A 28 -6.13 4.24 0.83
CA LEU A 28 -5.55 4.73 -0.43
C LEU A 28 -5.81 6.23 -0.61
N ARG A 29 -7.01 6.73 -0.32
CA ARG A 29 -7.30 8.18 -0.35
C ARG A 29 -6.45 8.96 0.65
N ARG A 30 -6.23 8.42 1.86
CA ARG A 30 -5.32 9.02 2.84
C ARG A 30 -3.89 9.11 2.29
N LEU A 31 -3.44 8.05 1.61
CA LEU A 31 -2.11 7.99 1.00
C LEU A 31 -1.98 8.97 -0.18
N GLU A 32 -3.02 9.10 -1.00
CA GLU A 32 -3.10 10.04 -2.13
C GLU A 32 -3.03 11.51 -1.66
N ALA A 33 -3.62 11.80 -0.49
CA ALA A 33 -3.64 13.13 0.11
C ALA A 33 -2.33 13.53 0.81
N LEU A 34 -1.33 12.66 0.87
CA LEU A 34 -0.03 13.02 1.43
C LEU A 34 0.78 13.85 0.41
N ASP A 35 1.41 14.91 0.92
CA ASP A 35 2.42 15.69 0.19
C ASP A 35 3.80 15.04 0.28
N THR A 36 4.12 14.42 1.42
CA THR A 36 5.35 13.64 1.63
C THR A 36 5.07 12.41 2.51
N LEU A 37 5.94 11.40 2.45
CA LEU A 37 5.87 10.27 3.39
C LEU A 37 6.64 10.52 4.70
N THR A 38 7.39 11.62 4.79
CA THR A 38 8.19 11.94 5.98
C THR A 38 7.25 12.26 7.14
N GLY A 39 7.35 11.49 8.24
CA GLY A 39 6.48 11.64 9.40
C GLY A 39 5.07 11.04 9.23
N ALA A 40 4.78 10.38 8.10
CA ALA A 40 3.49 9.73 7.89
C ALA A 40 3.36 8.48 8.78
N SER A 41 2.50 8.57 9.79
CA SER A 41 2.29 7.48 10.74
C SER A 41 1.70 6.23 10.07
N GLY A 42 2.28 5.07 10.42
CA GLY A 42 1.89 3.75 9.92
C GLY A 42 2.46 3.41 8.54
N ILE A 43 3.39 4.22 8.01
CA ILE A 43 4.15 3.92 6.80
C ILE A 43 5.58 3.60 7.20
N GLU A 44 6.10 2.46 6.73
CA GLU A 44 7.46 2.02 7.02
C GLU A 44 8.19 1.65 5.73
N ARG A 45 9.48 1.98 5.65
CA ARG A 45 10.34 1.60 4.52
C ARG A 45 10.84 0.17 4.74
N LEU A 46 10.66 -0.70 3.74
CA LEU A 46 11.13 -2.08 3.78
C LEU A 46 12.56 -2.22 3.24
N GLY A 47 12.92 -1.42 2.23
CA GLY A 47 14.21 -1.42 1.55
C GLY A 47 14.10 -0.67 0.23
N GLY A 48 15.20 -0.10 -0.29
CA GLY A 48 15.17 0.64 -1.56
C GLY A 48 14.09 1.73 -1.59
N ASP A 49 13.24 1.75 -2.60
CA ASP A 49 12.07 2.63 -2.76
C ASP A 49 10.75 1.96 -2.32
N ILE A 50 10.81 0.82 -1.61
CA ILE A 50 9.65 0.02 -1.20
C ILE A 50 9.22 0.39 0.21
N TYR A 51 7.91 0.61 0.36
CA TYR A 51 7.24 0.96 1.60
C TYR A 51 6.06 0.01 1.87
N ARG A 52 5.71 -0.11 3.16
CA ARG A 52 4.51 -0.79 3.64
C ARG A 52 3.60 0.16 4.40
N MET A 53 2.29 -0.07 4.33
CA MET A 53 1.30 0.52 5.22
C MET A 53 0.28 -0.53 5.67
N HIS A 54 0.03 -0.63 6.97
CA HIS A 54 -1.05 -1.47 7.48
C HIS A 54 -2.42 -0.80 7.28
N VAL A 55 -3.41 -1.61 6.88
CA VAL A 55 -4.81 -1.24 6.74
C VAL A 55 -5.59 -2.00 7.78
N SER A 56 -5.97 -1.30 8.85
CA SER A 56 -6.73 -1.83 9.99
C SER A 56 -6.17 -3.13 10.59
N ARG A 57 -4.85 -3.37 10.49
CA ARG A 57 -4.17 -4.61 10.89
C ARG A 57 -4.70 -5.89 10.23
N THR A 58 -5.48 -5.77 9.16
CA THR A 58 -6.01 -6.91 8.39
C THR A 58 -5.26 -7.08 7.08
N TYR A 59 -4.99 -5.97 6.40
CA TYR A 59 -4.26 -5.97 5.14
C TYR A 59 -3.00 -5.11 5.25
N THR A 60 -2.09 -5.35 4.32
CA THR A 60 -0.88 -4.56 4.11
C THR A 60 -0.87 -4.09 2.68
N LEU A 61 -0.66 -2.79 2.48
CA LEU A 61 -0.32 -2.21 1.19
C LEU A 61 1.20 -2.22 1.07
N ILE A 62 1.71 -2.69 -0.06
CA ILE A 62 3.12 -2.58 -0.44
C ILE A 62 3.17 -1.67 -1.66
N PHE A 63 3.99 -0.63 -1.60
CA PHE A 63 4.03 0.39 -2.64
C PHE A 63 5.42 1.01 -2.78
N ARG A 64 5.64 1.67 -3.91
CA ARG A 64 6.84 2.47 -4.17
C ARG A 64 6.49 3.90 -4.56
N ILE A 65 7.43 4.82 -4.33
CA ILE A 65 7.33 6.20 -4.79
C ILE A 65 8.11 6.30 -6.09
N CYS A 66 7.50 6.86 -7.13
CA CYS A 66 8.22 7.12 -8.38
C CYS A 66 9.34 8.17 -8.16
N PRO A 67 10.44 8.13 -8.93
CA PRO A 67 11.57 9.04 -8.74
C PRO A 67 11.21 10.53 -8.80
N ASP A 68 10.16 10.87 -9.54
CA ASP A 68 9.63 12.23 -9.67
C ASP A 68 8.79 12.70 -8.47
N GLN A 69 8.62 11.85 -7.45
CA GLN A 69 7.83 12.06 -6.23
C GLN A 69 6.38 12.49 -6.49
N SER A 70 5.88 12.36 -7.71
CA SER A 70 4.52 12.78 -8.08
C SER A 70 3.51 11.65 -7.91
N ARG A 71 4.00 10.40 -7.92
CA ARG A 71 3.19 9.18 -7.99
C ARG A 71 3.60 8.16 -6.95
N ILE A 72 2.58 7.45 -6.47
CA ILE A 72 2.72 6.24 -5.66
C ILE A 72 2.19 5.08 -6.48
N ARG A 73 2.99 4.03 -6.62
CA ARG A 73 2.57 2.78 -7.27
C ARG A 73 2.38 1.69 -6.22
N VAL A 74 1.13 1.28 -6.05
CA VAL A 74 0.76 0.15 -5.19
C VAL A 74 1.04 -1.15 -5.94
N VAL A 75 2.00 -1.90 -5.43
CA VAL A 75 2.51 -3.13 -6.06
C VAL A 75 1.70 -4.33 -5.59
N GLU A 76 1.45 -4.44 -4.29
CA GLU A 76 0.65 -5.53 -3.72
C GLU A 76 -0.30 -5.03 -2.63
N ILE A 77 -1.44 -5.71 -2.52
CA ILE A 77 -2.37 -5.61 -1.40
C ILE A 77 -2.66 -7.03 -0.95
N LEU A 78 -2.39 -7.33 0.32
CA LEU A 78 -2.45 -8.70 0.82
C LEU A 78 -2.81 -8.74 2.31
N PRO A 79 -3.35 -9.86 2.82
CA PRO A 79 -3.55 -10.05 4.25
C PRO A 79 -2.23 -9.90 5.02
N ILE A 80 -2.29 -9.37 6.23
CA ILE A 80 -1.11 -9.06 7.06
C ILE A 80 -0.22 -10.29 7.29
N ASP A 81 -0.81 -11.47 7.51
CA ASP A 81 -0.08 -12.71 7.75
C ASP A 81 0.73 -13.16 6.54
N LEU A 82 0.19 -12.96 5.33
CA LEU A 82 0.90 -13.24 4.09
C LEU A 82 1.98 -12.19 3.83
N ALA A 83 1.74 -10.94 4.21
CA ALA A 83 2.72 -9.87 4.08
C ALA A 83 3.97 -10.14 4.92
N HIS A 84 3.77 -10.52 6.19
CA HIS A 84 4.86 -10.83 7.12
C HIS A 84 5.77 -11.95 6.58
N LYS A 85 5.20 -12.98 5.94
CA LYS A 85 5.97 -14.07 5.32
C LYS A 85 6.77 -13.63 4.10
N ARG A 86 6.41 -12.52 3.45
CA ARG A 86 7.04 -12.04 2.21
C ARG A 86 8.04 -10.91 2.40
N TYR A 87 8.18 -10.34 3.59
CA TYR A 87 9.05 -9.18 3.81
C TYR A 87 10.52 -9.40 3.47
N PHE A 88 11.02 -10.64 3.57
CA PHE A 88 12.38 -10.95 3.14
C PHE A 88 12.64 -10.63 1.66
N ARG A 89 11.61 -10.59 0.81
CA ARG A 89 11.72 -10.27 -0.62
C ARG A 89 12.00 -8.80 -0.91
N TYR A 90 11.84 -7.93 0.10
CA TYR A 90 11.95 -6.48 -0.02
C TYR A 90 13.12 -5.91 0.80
N ARG A 91 13.96 -6.80 1.37
CA ARG A 91 15.18 -6.45 2.11
C ARG A 91 16.40 -6.41 1.19
#